data_AF-A0A355IZZ0-F1
#
_entry.id   AF-A0A355IZZ0-F1
#
_cell.length_a   1.000
_cell.length_b   1.000
_cell.length_c   1.000
_cell.angle_alpha   90.00
_cell.angle_beta   90.00
_cell.angle_gamma   90.00
#
_symmetry.space_group_name_H-M   'P 1'
#
loop_
_entity.id
_entity.type
_entity.pdbx_description
1 polymer ?
#
loop_
_entity_poly.entity_id
_entity_poly.type
_entity_poly.pdbx_seq_one_letter_code
_entity_poly.pdbx_strand_id
1 'polypeptide(L)'
;MYWNSNKPLNPYRPPFPEPGNSVEYIDLDKDGDPDILKTTINSFPVQWIDDDDDMKESDLEGDIDSDCLMVDRNKDGNYGSYSDVIVDWADNDDDNVADMQIYAEYVGEQEKDTPWGPGHLMINMDMDKDDIMNYIDWNNFNLRGWIHDGRADFYEDYLGQSLFLKIHTSPEKMNDLRLNWENPFLFYDPDNDGLTEYAIRVIDNPVRGKPGDKYLTRLTGNVSWISMSYDLDNDNAPGNEFDFDMTVNFRGKTGFNYMDQVHSFPAMRGLPESDQYFMDPRVRQLTELIYPNHKSIHNLVFERGKWDEVYFVYDEDDDCERWERVELCDPKDPYITGKRKGGLDNNPQTDAVGDRGEWDLDNSGKGNLYVSKFDGKIHLYGAESGYWRVDQNACYYQGMGGLYDGYGPERLSVDVVNPFPVIKYMDTDNNGFIDRMEYDLDGDKNFEQIVSLKELGIDDNCPVIKTESLSYDDFTSLKSKVANDMWQQATIAMKVASKAGLNVKWYAMLMHPKSIRQKYHMGFWLQFYLFNDLLDLARRTNKKEWEIDIAKAYYNSNWDKLLDYK
;
A
#
# COMPACT_ATOMS: atom_id res chain seq x y z
N MET A 1 16.11 -34.77 14.72
CA MET A 1 15.34 -33.94 13.78
C MET A 1 14.56 -32.95 14.59
N TYR A 2 14.79 -31.66 14.38
CA TYR A 2 13.98 -30.62 15.01
C TYR A 2 12.50 -30.82 14.64
N TRP A 3 11.61 -30.67 15.61
CA TRP A 3 10.22 -31.13 15.50
C TRP A 3 9.41 -30.36 14.43
N ASN A 4 9.77 -29.09 14.19
CA ASN A 4 9.09 -28.19 13.26
C ASN A 4 9.77 -28.07 11.87
N SER A 5 10.87 -28.80 11.63
CA SER A 5 11.55 -28.72 10.32
C SER A 5 10.72 -29.38 9.21
N ASN A 6 10.52 -28.64 8.12
CA ASN A 6 9.82 -29.08 6.90
C ASN A 6 8.42 -29.66 7.21
N LYS A 7 7.67 -28.99 8.09
CA LYS A 7 6.29 -29.33 8.45
C LYS A 7 5.32 -28.31 7.87
N PRO A 8 4.00 -28.62 7.82
CA PRO A 8 2.97 -27.65 7.45
C PRO A 8 2.76 -26.51 8.47
N LEU A 9 3.47 -26.54 9.59
CA LEU A 9 3.41 -25.47 10.60
C LEU A 9 4.42 -24.38 10.25
N ASN A 10 4.12 -23.14 10.60
CA ASN A 10 4.99 -22.00 10.35
C ASN A 10 6.32 -22.19 11.11
N PRO A 11 7.47 -22.08 10.43
CA PRO A 11 8.76 -22.07 11.08
C PRO A 11 9.03 -20.66 11.61
N TYR A 12 8.73 -20.38 12.88
CA TYR A 12 8.98 -19.05 13.47
C TYR A 12 10.45 -18.80 13.87
N ARG A 13 11.27 -19.85 13.94
CA ARG A 13 12.71 -19.75 14.24
C ARG A 13 13.54 -20.76 13.44
N PRO A 14 14.86 -20.52 13.25
CA PRO A 14 15.75 -21.54 12.73
C PRO A 14 15.77 -22.77 13.66
N PRO A 15 15.83 -24.00 13.10
CA PRO A 15 16.04 -25.19 13.89
C PRO A 15 17.40 -25.18 14.57
N PHE A 16 17.48 -25.74 15.76
CA PHE A 16 18.79 -26.10 16.33
C PHE A 16 19.54 -27.10 15.43
N PRO A 17 20.88 -27.11 15.49
CA PRO A 17 21.69 -28.16 14.90
C PRO A 17 21.21 -29.56 15.31
N GLU A 18 21.26 -30.50 14.37
CA GLU A 18 20.87 -31.88 14.65
C GLU A 18 21.77 -32.51 15.72
N PRO A 19 21.23 -33.30 16.66
CA PRO A 19 22.04 -33.97 17.68
C PRO A 19 23.17 -34.79 17.05
N GLY A 20 24.41 -34.44 17.40
CA GLY A 20 25.63 -35.08 16.88
C GLY A 20 26.29 -34.37 15.70
N ASN A 21 25.68 -33.32 15.15
CA ASN A 21 26.41 -32.38 14.29
C ASN A 21 27.50 -31.67 15.12
N SER A 22 28.67 -31.45 14.53
CA SER A 22 29.71 -30.62 15.14
C SER A 22 29.34 -29.14 15.03
N VAL A 23 29.45 -28.44 16.14
CA VAL A 23 29.50 -26.98 16.16
C VAL A 23 30.97 -26.58 16.27
N GLU A 24 31.40 -25.66 15.41
CA GLU A 24 32.74 -25.08 15.43
C GLU A 24 32.63 -23.65 15.93
N TYR A 25 33.49 -23.31 16.90
CA TYR A 25 33.59 -21.98 17.48
C TYR A 25 34.94 -21.36 17.09
N ILE A 26 34.93 -20.09 16.69
CA ILE A 26 36.14 -19.37 16.28
C ILE A 26 36.19 -18.04 17.01
N ASP A 27 37.22 -17.89 17.82
CA ASP A 27 37.68 -16.66 18.46
C ASP A 27 38.57 -15.89 17.44
N LEU A 28 38.02 -14.85 16.83
CA LEU A 28 38.63 -14.00 15.81
C LEU A 28 39.63 -13.01 16.43
N ASP A 29 39.28 -12.41 17.56
CA ASP A 29 40.00 -11.27 18.13
C ASP A 29 41.00 -11.68 19.26
N LYS A 30 40.82 -12.88 19.81
CA LYS A 30 41.62 -13.57 20.84
C LYS A 30 41.43 -13.08 22.26
N ASP A 31 40.23 -12.64 22.61
CA ASP A 31 39.90 -12.19 23.96
C ASP A 31 39.45 -13.31 24.93
N GLY A 32 39.00 -14.44 24.40
CA GLY A 32 38.63 -15.63 25.17
C GLY A 32 37.23 -16.16 24.90
N ASP A 33 36.47 -15.46 24.05
CA ASP A 33 35.12 -15.75 23.61
C ASP A 33 35.12 -16.25 22.16
N PRO A 34 34.09 -16.99 21.73
CA PRO A 34 33.91 -17.28 20.32
C PRO A 34 33.11 -16.21 19.58
N ASP A 35 33.72 -15.48 18.65
CA ASP A 35 32.98 -14.53 17.80
C ASP A 35 32.16 -15.19 16.68
N ILE A 36 32.42 -16.46 16.37
CA ILE A 36 31.79 -17.17 15.25
C ILE A 36 31.35 -18.56 15.67
N LEU A 37 30.10 -18.91 15.34
CA LEU A 37 29.56 -20.26 15.46
C LEU A 37 29.22 -20.82 14.07
N LYS A 38 29.90 -21.89 13.65
CA LYS A 38 29.61 -22.59 12.39
C LYS A 38 28.92 -23.93 12.63
N THR A 39 27.85 -24.19 11.89
CA THR A 39 27.08 -25.42 12.01
C THR A 39 26.27 -25.72 10.74
N THR A 40 25.33 -26.68 10.82
CA THR A 40 24.42 -27.02 9.73
C THR A 40 22.99 -27.10 10.26
N ILE A 41 22.11 -26.32 9.65
CA ILE A 41 20.68 -26.21 9.97
C ILE A 41 19.88 -26.58 8.72
N ASN A 42 18.93 -27.51 8.81
CA ASN A 42 18.13 -27.99 7.67
C ASN A 42 18.96 -28.41 6.43
N SER A 43 20.17 -28.92 6.64
CA SER A 43 21.17 -29.27 5.61
C SER A 43 21.84 -28.08 4.91
N PHE A 44 21.62 -26.86 5.36
CA PHE A 44 22.36 -25.66 4.93
C PHE A 44 23.51 -25.40 5.91
N PRO A 45 24.75 -25.25 5.42
CA PRO A 45 25.82 -24.67 6.23
C PRO A 45 25.43 -23.25 6.63
N VAL A 46 25.60 -22.94 7.91
CA VAL A 46 25.33 -21.62 8.47
C VAL A 46 26.51 -21.19 9.33
N GLN A 47 26.70 -19.87 9.43
CA GLN A 47 27.55 -19.28 10.44
C GLN A 47 26.85 -18.11 11.10
N TRP A 48 26.92 -18.06 12.43
CA TRP A 48 26.57 -16.89 13.22
C TRP A 48 27.84 -16.09 13.49
N ILE A 49 27.72 -14.77 13.46
CA ILE A 49 28.73 -13.82 13.90
C ILE A 49 28.15 -13.13 15.12
N ASP A 50 28.90 -13.20 16.21
CA ASP A 50 28.68 -12.49 17.45
C ASP A 50 29.15 -11.05 17.29
N ASP A 51 28.24 -10.11 17.34
CA ASP A 51 28.52 -8.70 17.05
C ASP A 51 28.62 -7.86 18.33
N ASP A 52 28.10 -8.34 19.45
CA ASP A 52 28.15 -7.68 20.76
C ASP A 52 28.99 -8.42 21.80
N ASP A 53 29.67 -9.50 21.39
CA ASP A 53 30.73 -10.21 22.13
C ASP A 53 30.19 -10.92 23.39
N ASP A 54 29.06 -11.60 23.19
CA ASP A 54 28.23 -12.24 24.19
C ASP A 54 28.29 -13.78 24.14
N MET A 55 28.64 -14.36 22.98
CA MET A 55 28.52 -15.76 22.64
C MET A 55 29.40 -16.67 23.51
N LYS A 56 28.93 -17.90 23.76
CA LYS A 56 29.64 -18.90 24.60
C LYS A 56 29.83 -20.21 23.83
N GLU A 57 30.89 -20.96 24.16
CA GLU A 57 31.18 -22.28 23.57
C GLU A 57 30.07 -23.35 23.79
N SER A 58 29.02 -23.05 24.54
CA SER A 58 27.87 -23.93 24.73
C SER A 58 26.70 -23.63 23.80
N ASP A 59 26.72 -22.49 23.12
CA ASP A 59 25.57 -21.99 22.38
C ASP A 59 25.41 -22.74 21.06
N LEU A 60 24.17 -22.90 20.61
CA LEU A 60 23.84 -23.71 19.43
C LEU A 60 23.39 -22.85 18.23
N GLU A 61 23.24 -21.57 18.47
CA GLU A 61 22.86 -20.47 17.58
C GLU A 61 23.38 -19.18 18.21
N GLY A 62 23.47 -18.12 17.42
CA GLY A 62 23.54 -16.76 17.93
C GLY A 62 22.19 -16.29 18.45
N ASP A 63 22.14 -15.11 19.03
CA ASP A 63 20.90 -14.46 19.43
C ASP A 63 20.40 -13.50 18.35
N ILE A 64 19.55 -12.55 18.73
CA ILE A 64 18.79 -11.71 17.79
C ILE A 64 18.69 -10.25 18.26
N ASP A 65 19.43 -9.85 19.30
CA ASP A 65 19.55 -8.44 19.69
C ASP A 65 20.65 -7.76 18.88
N SER A 66 21.81 -8.40 18.68
CA SER A 66 22.90 -7.82 17.89
C SER A 66 23.58 -8.75 16.87
N ASP A 67 23.26 -10.03 16.81
CA ASP A 67 23.99 -11.00 15.98
C ASP A 67 23.72 -10.98 14.47
N CYS A 68 24.61 -11.62 13.70
CA CYS A 68 24.48 -11.81 12.25
C CYS A 68 24.47 -13.29 11.82
N LEU A 69 23.42 -13.72 11.13
CA LEU A 69 23.30 -15.05 10.52
C LEU A 69 23.65 -15.02 9.02
N MET A 70 24.64 -15.81 8.62
CA MET A 70 24.97 -16.07 7.21
C MET A 70 24.62 -17.50 6.81
N VAL A 71 23.99 -17.67 5.65
CA VAL A 71 23.51 -18.95 5.14
C VAL A 71 24.09 -19.24 3.76
N ASP A 72 24.91 -20.29 3.67
CA ASP A 72 25.41 -20.84 2.40
C ASP A 72 24.31 -21.71 1.77
N ARG A 73 23.44 -21.09 0.96
CA ARG A 73 22.28 -21.80 0.39
C ARG A 73 22.70 -22.74 -0.73
N ASN A 74 23.76 -22.38 -1.47
CA ASN A 74 24.23 -23.12 -2.64
C ASN A 74 25.21 -24.26 -2.29
N LYS A 75 25.73 -24.26 -1.06
CA LYS A 75 26.67 -25.24 -0.46
C LYS A 75 28.04 -25.25 -1.13
N ASP A 76 28.52 -24.09 -1.58
CA ASP A 76 29.83 -23.95 -2.22
C ASP A 76 30.97 -23.66 -1.22
N GLY A 77 30.64 -23.44 0.05
CA GLY A 77 31.58 -23.18 1.14
C GLY A 77 31.98 -21.72 1.30
N ASN A 78 31.46 -20.81 0.48
CA ASN A 78 31.55 -19.36 0.68
C ASN A 78 30.22 -18.87 1.28
N TYR A 79 30.30 -18.00 2.28
CA TYR A 79 29.14 -17.36 2.89
C TYR A 79 29.00 -15.93 2.33
N GLY A 80 27.79 -15.37 2.41
CA GLY A 80 27.55 -13.97 1.99
C GLY A 80 27.98 -13.72 0.54
N SER A 81 27.82 -14.73 -0.32
CA SER A 81 28.23 -14.73 -1.72
C SER A 81 27.03 -14.98 -2.65
N TYR A 82 27.26 -15.10 -3.96
CA TYR A 82 26.16 -15.30 -4.90
C TYR A 82 25.30 -16.52 -4.56
N SER A 83 23.98 -16.32 -4.53
CA SER A 83 22.95 -17.28 -4.10
C SER A 83 22.80 -17.45 -2.58
N ASP A 84 23.52 -16.69 -1.76
CA ASP A 84 23.43 -16.77 -0.29
C ASP A 84 22.53 -15.69 0.29
N VAL A 85 22.25 -15.83 1.59
CA VAL A 85 21.46 -14.87 2.39
C VAL A 85 22.21 -14.54 3.67
N ILE A 86 22.05 -13.30 4.10
CA ILE A 86 22.48 -12.77 5.39
C ILE A 86 21.26 -12.17 6.09
N VAL A 87 21.14 -12.41 7.39
CA VAL A 87 20.18 -11.75 8.28
C VAL A 87 20.97 -11.12 9.41
N ASP A 88 20.84 -9.82 9.59
CA ASP A 88 21.54 -9.03 10.62
C ASP A 88 20.51 -8.45 11.59
N TRP A 89 20.80 -8.45 12.88
CA TRP A 89 20.02 -7.76 13.90
C TRP A 89 20.85 -6.64 14.51
N ALA A 90 20.20 -5.53 14.89
CA ALA A 90 20.91 -4.42 15.52
C ALA A 90 20.04 -3.73 16.57
N ASP A 91 20.49 -3.78 17.81
CA ASP A 91 20.05 -2.96 18.94
C ASP A 91 20.69 -1.57 18.85
N ASN A 92 19.89 -0.52 18.66
CA ASN A 92 20.38 0.85 18.52
C ASN A 92 20.19 1.68 19.80
N ASP A 93 19.57 1.14 20.85
CA ASP A 93 19.36 1.83 22.12
C ASP A 93 19.90 1.11 23.38
N ASP A 94 20.64 0.03 23.18
CA ASP A 94 21.36 -0.77 24.19
C ASP A 94 20.40 -1.38 25.24
N ASP A 95 19.19 -1.81 24.83
CA ASP A 95 18.19 -2.45 25.69
C ASP A 95 18.14 -3.99 25.59
N ASN A 96 19.04 -4.58 24.79
CA ASN A 96 19.14 -6.00 24.45
C ASN A 96 17.92 -6.52 23.68
N VAL A 97 17.32 -5.66 22.84
CA VAL A 97 16.28 -6.01 21.88
C VAL A 97 16.63 -5.35 20.55
N ALA A 98 16.55 -6.10 19.46
CA ALA A 98 16.85 -5.54 18.15
C ALA A 98 15.80 -4.51 17.71
N ASP A 99 16.27 -3.31 17.36
CA ASP A 99 15.50 -2.24 16.73
C ASP A 99 15.39 -2.39 15.21
N MET A 100 16.24 -3.25 14.64
CA MET A 100 16.39 -3.36 13.20
C MET A 100 16.73 -4.79 12.80
N GLN A 101 16.15 -5.23 11.68
CA GLN A 101 16.54 -6.45 11.01
C GLN A 101 16.85 -6.21 9.53
N ILE A 102 18.05 -6.60 9.11
CA ILE A 102 18.56 -6.44 7.75
C ILE A 102 18.56 -7.80 7.07
N TYR A 103 17.81 -7.93 5.98
CA TYR A 103 17.85 -9.10 5.09
C TYR A 103 18.58 -8.75 3.80
N ALA A 104 19.75 -9.34 3.59
CA ALA A 104 20.53 -9.20 2.38
C ALA A 104 20.59 -10.51 1.60
N GLU A 105 20.10 -10.49 0.36
CA GLU A 105 20.10 -11.63 -0.53
C GLU A 105 20.90 -11.35 -1.80
N TYR A 106 21.90 -12.20 -2.01
CA TYR A 106 22.70 -12.17 -3.22
C TYR A 106 22.06 -13.04 -4.30
N VAL A 107 22.02 -12.48 -5.49
CA VAL A 107 21.52 -13.08 -6.71
C VAL A 107 22.29 -14.36 -7.05
N GLY A 108 21.70 -15.26 -7.83
CA GLY A 108 22.47 -16.36 -8.42
C GLY A 108 23.57 -15.85 -9.36
N GLU A 109 24.70 -16.57 -9.43
CA GLU A 109 25.86 -16.13 -10.19
C GLU A 109 25.54 -15.89 -11.69
N GLN A 110 24.60 -16.66 -12.25
CA GLN A 110 24.12 -16.51 -13.62
C GLN A 110 23.45 -15.17 -13.93
N GLU A 111 23.00 -14.46 -12.88
CA GLU A 111 22.24 -13.20 -12.96
C GLU A 111 23.03 -12.02 -12.36
N LYS A 112 24.34 -12.18 -12.10
CA LYS A 112 25.19 -11.11 -11.55
C LYS A 112 25.28 -9.86 -12.43
N ASP A 113 25.12 -10.01 -13.75
CA ASP A 113 25.15 -8.88 -14.68
C ASP A 113 23.75 -8.29 -14.97
N THR A 114 22.69 -8.82 -14.34
CA THR A 114 21.33 -8.30 -14.45
C THR A 114 21.18 -7.10 -13.53
N PRO A 115 21.00 -5.87 -14.05
CA PRO A 115 20.57 -4.75 -13.24
C PRO A 115 19.09 -4.93 -12.89
N TRP A 116 18.71 -4.58 -11.66
CA TRP A 116 17.33 -4.70 -11.18
C TRP A 116 16.83 -6.17 -11.19
N GLY A 117 16.85 -6.82 -10.02
CA GLY A 117 16.47 -8.21 -9.79
C GLY A 117 17.60 -9.24 -9.98
N PRO A 118 17.32 -10.52 -9.69
CA PRO A 118 16.89 -10.99 -8.37
C PRO A 118 17.86 -10.55 -7.24
N GLY A 119 17.50 -10.85 -6.00
CA GLY A 119 18.23 -10.42 -4.81
C GLY A 119 17.54 -9.26 -4.10
N HIS A 120 17.94 -9.02 -2.86
CA HIS A 120 17.25 -8.10 -1.96
C HIS A 120 18.23 -7.40 -1.02
N LEU A 121 17.91 -6.15 -0.70
CA LEU A 121 18.33 -5.51 0.54
C LEU A 121 17.06 -4.93 1.18
N MET A 122 16.60 -5.57 2.24
CA MET A 122 15.44 -5.15 3.01
C MET A 122 15.85 -4.85 4.44
N ILE A 123 15.37 -3.74 4.97
CA ILE A 123 15.67 -3.30 6.33
C ILE A 123 14.33 -2.98 6.96
N ASN A 124 13.96 -3.74 7.99
CA ASN A 124 12.79 -3.45 8.82
C ASN A 124 13.28 -2.78 10.11
N MET A 125 12.52 -1.81 10.62
CA MET A 125 12.76 -1.13 11.88
C MET A 125 11.46 -1.14 12.70
N ASP A 126 11.56 -1.69 13.90
CA ASP A 126 10.48 -1.77 14.88
C ASP A 126 10.39 -0.43 15.60
N MET A 127 9.32 0.33 15.29
CA MET A 127 9.18 1.70 15.81
C MET A 127 8.17 1.80 16.96
N ASP A 128 7.39 0.74 17.24
CA ASP A 128 6.45 0.64 18.37
C ASP A 128 6.89 -0.36 19.46
N LYS A 129 8.02 -1.05 19.26
CA LYS A 129 8.67 -1.95 20.21
C LYS A 129 7.82 -3.18 20.52
N ASP A 130 7.30 -3.82 19.48
CA ASP A 130 6.50 -5.05 19.57
C ASP A 130 7.27 -6.34 19.24
N ASP A 131 8.56 -6.21 18.89
CA ASP A 131 9.53 -7.25 18.52
C ASP A 131 9.21 -7.98 17.19
N ILE A 132 8.33 -7.44 16.34
CA ILE A 132 7.97 -8.00 15.03
C ILE A 132 8.81 -7.32 13.93
N MET A 133 9.33 -8.10 12.98
CA MET A 133 10.22 -7.62 11.90
C MET A 133 9.90 -8.34 10.57
N ASN A 134 10.91 -8.77 9.80
CA ASN A 134 10.68 -9.54 8.58
C ASN A 134 10.22 -10.97 8.89
N TYR A 135 9.31 -11.50 8.07
CA TYR A 135 8.99 -12.91 8.11
C TYR A 135 9.87 -13.73 7.16
N ILE A 136 10.75 -14.56 7.73
CA ILE A 136 11.66 -15.44 7.01
C ILE A 136 11.22 -16.90 7.19
N ASP A 137 11.04 -17.62 6.08
CA ASP A 137 10.79 -19.07 6.13
C ASP A 137 12.08 -19.81 6.48
N TRP A 138 12.31 -20.07 7.76
CA TRP A 138 13.53 -20.71 8.25
C TRP A 138 13.74 -22.16 7.78
N ASN A 139 12.83 -22.75 6.98
CA ASN A 139 13.12 -24.01 6.29
C ASN A 139 14.04 -23.83 5.07
N ASN A 140 14.00 -22.66 4.44
CA ASN A 140 14.73 -22.36 3.21
C ASN A 140 15.37 -20.96 3.16
N PHE A 141 15.23 -20.18 4.24
CA PHE A 141 15.79 -18.85 4.43
C PHE A 141 15.34 -17.83 3.38
N ASN A 142 14.15 -18.03 2.79
CA ASN A 142 13.55 -17.04 1.91
C ASN A 142 12.67 -16.10 2.72
N LEU A 143 12.77 -14.82 2.41
CA LEU A 143 11.79 -13.83 2.84
C LEU A 143 10.39 -14.16 2.29
N ARG A 144 9.37 -14.04 3.14
CA ARG A 144 7.98 -14.37 2.86
C ARG A 144 7.01 -13.28 3.35
N GLY A 145 7.30 -12.01 3.04
CA GLY A 145 6.48 -10.87 3.48
C GLY A 145 5.01 -10.87 3.08
N TRP A 146 4.58 -11.78 2.21
CA TRP A 146 3.19 -11.90 1.79
C TRP A 146 2.35 -12.79 2.68
N ILE A 147 2.94 -13.52 3.65
CA ILE A 147 2.20 -14.51 4.43
C ILE A 147 1.48 -13.81 5.60
N HIS A 148 0.21 -14.16 5.79
CA HIS A 148 -0.64 -13.66 6.87
C HIS A 148 -1.53 -14.75 7.46
N ASP A 149 -2.05 -14.54 8.67
CA ASP A 149 -3.25 -15.22 9.17
C ASP A 149 -4.53 -14.52 8.67
N GLY A 150 -5.62 -15.27 8.53
CA GLY A 150 -6.90 -14.72 8.10
C GLY A 150 -6.83 -14.01 6.75
N ARG A 151 -7.29 -12.76 6.71
CA ARG A 151 -7.35 -11.90 5.51
C ARG A 151 -6.14 -10.98 5.34
N ALA A 152 -5.53 -10.56 6.45
CA ALA A 152 -4.50 -9.53 6.42
C ALA A 152 -3.68 -9.38 7.72
N ASP A 153 -3.67 -10.40 8.58
CA ASP A 153 -2.82 -10.39 9.78
C ASP A 153 -1.39 -10.83 9.39
N PHE A 154 -0.65 -9.93 8.73
CA PHE A 154 0.66 -10.21 8.13
C PHE A 154 1.71 -10.58 9.17
N TYR A 155 2.55 -11.57 8.83
CA TYR A 155 3.64 -12.00 9.72
C TYR A 155 4.87 -11.10 9.63
N GLU A 156 5.00 -10.37 8.53
CA GLU A 156 5.96 -9.28 8.43
C GLU A 156 5.35 -8.03 9.04
N ASP A 157 6.16 -7.23 9.72
CA ASP A 157 5.72 -6.06 10.44
C ASP A 157 5.24 -4.94 9.50
N TYR A 158 3.94 -5.02 9.18
CA TYR A 158 3.18 -4.01 8.45
C TYR A 158 2.04 -3.43 9.29
N LEU A 159 1.91 -3.87 10.54
CA LEU A 159 0.90 -3.42 11.51
C LEU A 159 1.51 -2.35 12.41
N GLY A 160 0.68 -1.63 13.15
CA GLY A 160 1.11 -0.59 14.06
C GLY A 160 1.95 0.54 13.42
N GLN A 161 2.98 0.94 14.15
CA GLN A 161 3.88 2.03 13.79
C GLN A 161 5.24 1.42 13.48
N SER A 162 5.53 1.27 12.18
CA SER A 162 6.78 0.66 11.71
C SER A 162 7.37 1.36 10.47
N LEU A 163 8.58 0.97 10.10
CA LEU A 163 9.29 1.49 8.93
C LEU A 163 10.02 0.36 8.21
N PHE A 164 9.88 0.31 6.88
CA PHE A 164 10.73 -0.56 6.09
C PHE A 164 11.38 0.13 4.88
N LEU A 165 12.56 -0.35 4.53
CA LEU A 165 13.34 0.01 3.36
C LEU A 165 13.48 -1.22 2.46
N LYS A 166 13.24 -1.09 1.16
CA LYS A 166 13.25 -2.26 0.26
C LYS A 166 13.71 -1.97 -1.16
N ILE A 167 14.60 -2.84 -1.65
CA ILE A 167 15.01 -2.88 -3.04
C ILE A 167 15.22 -4.32 -3.52
N HIS A 168 14.77 -4.60 -4.73
CA HIS A 168 14.98 -5.88 -5.41
C HIS A 168 16.30 -5.86 -6.20
N THR A 169 17.43 -5.79 -5.49
CA THR A 169 18.78 -5.92 -6.05
C THR A 169 19.72 -6.47 -5.00
N SER A 170 20.78 -7.17 -5.43
CA SER A 170 21.84 -7.57 -4.51
C SER A 170 22.73 -6.39 -4.10
N PRO A 171 23.24 -6.36 -2.86
CA PRO A 171 23.98 -5.22 -2.32
C PRO A 171 25.19 -4.77 -3.15
N GLU A 172 25.96 -5.71 -3.70
CA GLU A 172 27.15 -5.44 -4.51
C GLU A 172 26.86 -4.63 -5.78
N LYS A 173 25.60 -4.66 -6.24
CA LYS A 173 25.14 -3.91 -7.42
C LYS A 173 24.65 -2.52 -7.08
N MET A 174 24.55 -2.16 -5.81
CA MET A 174 24.11 -0.82 -5.40
C MET A 174 25.28 0.16 -5.43
N ASN A 175 25.02 1.34 -5.96
CA ASN A 175 26.01 2.42 -5.99
C ASN A 175 26.28 3.02 -4.60
N ASP A 176 25.28 3.00 -3.72
CA ASP A 176 25.33 3.50 -2.35
C ASP A 176 24.36 2.67 -1.50
N LEU A 177 24.87 1.96 -0.49
CA LEU A 177 24.07 1.09 0.38
C LEU A 177 23.30 1.85 1.46
N ARG A 178 23.58 3.15 1.64
CA ARG A 178 22.83 4.00 2.56
C ARG A 178 21.46 4.41 2.01
N LEU A 179 21.20 4.12 0.73
CA LEU A 179 19.98 4.46 0.01
C LEU A 179 19.17 3.21 -0.29
N ASN A 180 17.88 3.38 -0.54
CA ASN A 180 16.99 2.30 -0.96
C ASN A 180 16.04 2.73 -2.10
N TRP A 181 15.27 1.81 -2.72
CA TRP A 181 14.26 2.14 -3.73
C TRP A 181 12.95 2.57 -3.08
N GLU A 182 12.38 1.70 -2.24
CA GLU A 182 11.36 2.08 -1.27
C GLU A 182 12.10 2.68 -0.09
N ASN A 183 12.13 4.01 -0.02
CA ASN A 183 13.06 4.73 0.84
C ASN A 183 12.41 5.97 1.46
N PRO A 184 11.57 5.77 2.48
CA PRO A 184 11.09 4.49 3.01
C PRO A 184 9.64 4.19 2.61
N PHE A 185 9.07 3.15 3.19
CA PHE A 185 7.64 3.04 3.35
C PHE A 185 7.34 3.05 4.86
N LEU A 186 6.50 4.01 5.25
CA LEU A 186 6.19 4.39 6.63
C LEU A 186 4.77 3.97 6.97
N PHE A 187 4.60 3.23 8.06
CA PHE A 187 3.31 2.88 8.65
C PHE A 187 3.06 3.74 9.89
N TYR A 188 1.80 4.06 10.16
CA TYR A 188 1.40 4.95 11.24
C TYR A 188 0.23 4.38 12.04
N ASP A 189 0.38 4.40 13.36
CA ASP A 189 -0.63 4.05 14.35
C ASP A 189 -0.85 5.25 15.32
N PRO A 190 -1.62 6.27 14.89
CA PRO A 190 -1.85 7.47 15.69
C PRO A 190 -2.71 7.24 16.95
N ASP A 191 -3.56 6.22 16.99
CA ASP A 191 -4.42 5.89 18.13
C ASP A 191 -3.86 4.80 19.06
N ASN A 192 -2.73 4.18 18.69
CA ASN A 192 -1.91 3.25 19.47
C ASN A 192 -2.67 1.97 19.84
N ASP A 193 -3.40 1.40 18.90
CA ASP A 193 -4.10 0.14 19.10
C ASP A 193 -3.37 -1.08 18.51
N GLY A 194 -2.21 -0.86 17.90
CA GLY A 194 -1.36 -1.86 17.26
C GLY A 194 -1.73 -2.12 15.79
N LEU A 195 -2.57 -1.29 15.19
CA LEU A 195 -3.01 -1.40 13.80
C LEU A 195 -2.61 -0.17 13.00
N THR A 196 -2.31 -0.38 11.73
CA THR A 196 -1.85 0.71 10.88
C THR A 196 -3.04 1.41 10.25
N GLU A 197 -3.15 2.70 10.52
CA GLU A 197 -4.26 3.55 10.10
C GLU A 197 -4.02 4.25 8.77
N TYR A 198 -2.76 4.57 8.50
CA TYR A 198 -2.37 5.14 7.22
C TYR A 198 -0.90 4.86 6.94
N ALA A 199 -0.51 4.99 5.68
CA ALA A 199 0.86 4.74 5.29
C ALA A 199 1.35 5.65 4.18
N ILE A 200 2.66 5.90 4.17
CA ILE A 200 3.32 6.75 3.18
C ILE A 200 4.45 5.98 2.53
N ARG A 201 4.27 5.68 1.24
CA ARG A 201 5.25 4.99 0.41
C ARG A 201 6.06 5.98 -0.41
N VAL A 202 7.37 5.96 -0.26
CA VAL A 202 8.30 6.94 -0.85
C VAL A 202 9.26 6.24 -1.80
N ILE A 203 9.36 6.71 -3.05
CA ILE A 203 10.11 6.02 -4.10
C ILE A 203 11.24 6.88 -4.69
N ASP A 204 12.48 6.39 -4.54
CA ASP A 204 13.65 6.81 -5.32
C ASP A 204 13.83 5.90 -6.54
N ASN A 205 13.31 6.35 -7.69
CA ASN A 205 13.41 5.59 -8.92
C ASN A 205 14.86 5.57 -9.44
N PRO A 206 15.51 4.39 -9.49
CA PRO A 206 16.90 4.33 -9.93
C PRO A 206 17.02 4.64 -11.42
N VAL A 207 18.19 5.16 -11.78
CA VAL A 207 18.57 5.36 -13.18
C VAL A 207 19.44 4.20 -13.66
N ARG A 208 19.37 3.91 -14.97
CA ARG A 208 20.21 2.85 -15.55
C ARG A 208 21.70 3.22 -15.47
N GLY A 209 22.53 2.21 -15.25
CA GLY A 209 23.99 2.30 -15.38
C GLY A 209 24.45 2.76 -16.78
N LYS A 210 25.68 3.28 -16.85
CA LYS A 210 26.34 3.74 -18.08
C LYS A 210 27.15 2.59 -18.70
N PRO A 211 27.72 2.75 -19.92
CA PRO A 211 28.65 1.75 -20.45
C PRO A 211 29.84 1.53 -19.50
N GLY A 212 29.98 0.31 -18.99
CA GLY A 212 31.01 -0.08 -18.01
C GLY A 212 30.47 -0.50 -16.64
N ASP A 213 29.28 -0.02 -16.27
CA ASP A 213 28.63 -0.28 -14.97
C ASP A 213 27.12 -0.53 -15.14
N LYS A 214 26.72 -1.09 -16.29
CA LYS A 214 25.29 -1.30 -16.65
C LYS A 214 24.56 -2.24 -15.69
N TYR A 215 25.28 -3.08 -14.97
CA TYR A 215 24.75 -4.02 -13.98
C TYR A 215 24.42 -3.32 -12.64
N LEU A 216 24.93 -2.11 -12.40
CA LEU A 216 24.65 -1.37 -11.18
C LEU A 216 23.23 -0.80 -11.18
N THR A 217 22.56 -0.95 -10.04
CA THR A 217 21.32 -0.25 -9.70
C THR A 217 21.72 1.11 -9.11
N ARG A 218 21.40 2.21 -9.82
CA ARG A 218 21.83 3.56 -9.42
C ARG A 218 20.70 4.36 -8.78
N LEU A 219 20.64 4.32 -7.45
CA LEU A 219 19.79 5.18 -6.65
C LEU A 219 20.27 6.64 -6.75
N THR A 220 19.34 7.58 -6.65
CA THR A 220 19.56 8.98 -7.02
C THR A 220 19.63 9.91 -5.83
N GLY A 221 19.09 9.50 -4.67
CA GLY A 221 18.91 10.40 -3.54
C GLY A 221 17.78 11.41 -3.75
N ASN A 222 16.87 11.12 -4.69
CA ASN A 222 15.78 12.01 -5.07
C ASN A 222 14.46 11.24 -5.21
N VAL A 223 13.45 11.65 -4.43
CA VAL A 223 12.10 11.12 -4.52
C VAL A 223 11.41 11.70 -5.75
N SER A 224 10.73 10.86 -6.53
CA SER A 224 9.94 11.28 -7.70
C SER A 224 8.48 10.82 -7.66
N TRP A 225 8.15 9.98 -6.68
CA TRP A 225 6.82 9.39 -6.53
C TRP A 225 6.57 9.16 -5.04
N ILE A 226 5.37 9.52 -4.58
CA ILE A 226 4.89 9.27 -3.22
C ILE A 226 3.43 8.83 -3.28
N SER A 227 3.06 7.82 -2.50
CA SER A 227 1.66 7.55 -2.17
C SER A 227 1.41 7.75 -0.70
N MET A 228 0.30 8.41 -0.38
CA MET A 228 -0.25 8.56 0.96
C MET A 228 -1.63 7.91 0.96
N SER A 229 -1.78 6.84 1.73
CA SER A 229 -2.98 6.01 1.74
C SER A 229 -3.56 5.96 3.15
N TYR A 230 -4.88 5.99 3.29
CA TYR A 230 -5.57 6.15 4.58
C TYR A 230 -6.76 5.19 4.69
N ASP A 231 -6.88 4.50 5.81
CA ASP A 231 -8.15 3.96 6.32
C ASP A 231 -8.98 5.15 6.83
N LEU A 232 -10.19 5.38 6.34
CA LEU A 232 -10.97 6.54 6.79
C LEU A 232 -12.06 6.16 7.80
N ASP A 233 -12.38 4.89 8.00
CA ASP A 233 -13.31 4.48 9.06
C ASP A 233 -12.75 3.66 10.21
N ASN A 234 -11.42 3.49 10.25
CA ASN A 234 -10.68 2.89 11.35
C ASN A 234 -11.29 1.53 11.69
N ASP A 235 -11.29 0.66 10.69
CA ASP A 235 -11.79 -0.70 10.81
C ASP A 235 -10.81 -1.75 10.30
N ASN A 236 -9.57 -1.37 10.00
CA ASN A 236 -8.44 -2.29 10.00
C ASN A 236 -8.46 -3.13 11.28
N ALA A 237 -8.50 -4.45 11.14
CA ALA A 237 -8.42 -5.40 12.26
C ALA A 237 -8.23 -6.84 11.76
N PRO A 238 -7.67 -7.75 12.59
CA PRO A 238 -7.62 -9.16 12.26
C PRO A 238 -9.01 -9.73 11.91
N GLY A 239 -9.17 -10.19 10.67
CA GLY A 239 -10.40 -10.79 10.16
C GLY A 239 -11.31 -9.83 9.39
N ASN A 240 -11.02 -8.53 9.38
CA ASN A 240 -11.54 -7.59 8.40
C ASN A 240 -10.63 -7.57 7.16
N GLU A 241 -11.13 -6.96 6.09
CA GLU A 241 -10.32 -6.42 5.01
C GLU A 241 -9.25 -5.47 5.58
N PHE A 242 -8.18 -5.22 4.82
CA PHE A 242 -7.06 -4.39 5.24
C PHE A 242 -6.86 -3.30 4.21
N ASP A 243 -7.93 -2.55 4.06
CA ASP A 243 -8.14 -1.57 3.04
C ASP A 243 -7.78 -0.18 3.54
N PHE A 244 -7.08 0.54 2.68
CA PHE A 244 -7.02 1.99 2.78
C PHE A 244 -8.02 2.54 1.80
N ASP A 245 -9.17 2.94 2.33
CA ASP A 245 -10.28 3.67 1.68
C ASP A 245 -9.85 4.59 0.53
N MET A 246 -8.72 5.29 0.67
CA MET A 246 -8.21 6.17 -0.38
C MET A 246 -6.69 6.26 -0.43
N THR A 247 -6.19 6.62 -1.61
CA THR A 247 -4.78 6.93 -1.88
C THR A 247 -4.65 8.25 -2.63
N VAL A 248 -3.78 9.15 -2.16
CA VAL A 248 -3.30 10.33 -2.90
C VAL A 248 -1.86 10.10 -3.32
N ASN A 249 -1.61 10.13 -4.62
CA ASN A 249 -0.34 9.78 -5.22
C ASN A 249 0.30 10.96 -5.98
N PHE A 250 1.40 11.49 -5.44
CA PHE A 250 2.14 12.60 -6.02
C PHE A 250 3.24 12.10 -6.95
N ARG A 251 3.33 12.67 -8.16
CA ARG A 251 4.33 12.29 -9.17
C ARG A 251 5.04 13.52 -9.71
N GLY A 252 6.36 13.46 -9.83
CA GLY A 252 7.11 14.59 -10.37
C GLY A 252 8.53 14.21 -10.77
N LYS A 253 8.96 14.65 -11.96
CA LYS A 253 10.33 14.45 -12.44
C LYS A 253 11.36 15.12 -11.54
N THR A 254 10.96 16.23 -10.90
CA THR A 254 11.81 16.96 -9.97
C THR A 254 11.65 16.42 -8.55
N GLY A 255 10.41 16.28 -8.06
CA GLY A 255 10.11 15.79 -6.71
C GLY A 255 10.92 16.53 -5.65
N PHE A 256 11.64 15.81 -4.80
CA PHE A 256 12.59 16.40 -3.86
C PHE A 256 13.83 15.53 -3.62
N ASN A 257 14.97 16.19 -3.39
CA ASN A 257 16.17 15.53 -2.88
C ASN A 257 16.00 15.23 -1.39
N TYR A 258 16.52 14.11 -0.89
CA TYR A 258 16.45 13.73 0.52
C TYR A 258 17.82 13.38 1.12
N MET A 259 18.92 13.71 0.43
CA MET A 259 20.28 13.36 0.88
C MET A 259 20.69 14.03 2.19
N ASP A 260 19.92 15.01 2.65
CA ASP A 260 20.08 15.66 3.96
C ASP A 260 19.37 14.93 5.10
N GLN A 261 18.59 13.89 4.81
CA GLN A 261 17.85 13.08 5.79
C GLN A 261 18.68 11.90 6.29
N VAL A 262 19.80 12.19 6.95
CA VAL A 262 20.77 11.19 7.44
C VAL A 262 20.40 10.73 8.85
N HIS A 263 20.31 9.43 9.08
CA HIS A 263 20.09 8.79 10.38
C HIS A 263 21.28 7.91 10.72
N SER A 264 21.71 7.94 11.98
CA SER A 264 22.88 7.19 12.45
C SER A 264 22.45 5.91 13.15
N PHE A 265 23.09 4.80 12.81
CA PHE A 265 22.88 3.47 13.37
C PHE A 265 24.25 2.81 13.60
N PRO A 266 25.00 3.20 14.65
CA PRO A 266 26.34 2.67 14.89
C PRO A 266 26.37 1.14 15.08
N ALA A 267 25.30 0.56 15.63
CA ALA A 267 25.19 -0.88 15.89
C ALA A 267 25.24 -1.73 14.61
N MET A 268 24.78 -1.21 13.47
CA MET A 268 24.89 -1.89 12.15
C MET A 268 26.33 -2.24 11.73
N ARG A 269 27.35 -1.67 12.39
CA ARG A 269 28.74 -1.97 12.06
C ARG A 269 29.12 -3.40 12.46
N GLY A 270 28.57 -3.88 13.58
CA GLY A 270 29.00 -5.07 14.32
C GLY A 270 30.52 -5.24 14.37
N LEU A 271 30.99 -6.50 14.37
CA LEU A 271 32.40 -6.85 14.53
C LEU A 271 33.24 -6.60 13.26
N PRO A 272 34.24 -5.69 13.26
CA PRO A 272 35.04 -5.37 12.08
C PRO A 272 35.85 -6.52 11.49
N GLU A 273 36.30 -7.45 12.33
CA GLU A 273 37.08 -8.63 11.98
C GLU A 273 36.27 -9.58 11.09
N SER A 274 34.93 -9.53 11.16
CA SER A 274 34.02 -10.36 10.39
C SER A 274 33.87 -9.94 8.92
N ASP A 275 34.28 -8.71 8.55
CA ASP A 275 34.19 -8.15 7.18
C ASP A 275 34.77 -9.11 6.11
N GLN A 276 35.75 -9.93 6.49
CA GLN A 276 36.39 -10.92 5.62
C GLN A 276 35.46 -12.03 5.10
N TYR A 277 34.31 -12.22 5.74
CA TYR A 277 33.32 -13.23 5.34
C TYR A 277 32.32 -12.75 4.29
N PHE A 278 32.29 -11.46 3.98
CA PHE A 278 31.31 -10.86 3.09
C PHE A 278 31.89 -10.63 1.70
N MET A 279 31.17 -11.04 0.65
CA MET A 279 31.55 -10.68 -0.72
C MET A 279 31.55 -9.16 -0.92
N ASP A 280 30.59 -8.47 -0.31
CA ASP A 280 30.53 -7.01 -0.27
C ASP A 280 30.51 -6.52 1.19
N PRO A 281 31.68 -6.24 1.80
CA PRO A 281 31.77 -5.82 3.19
C PRO A 281 31.11 -4.45 3.45
N ARG A 282 30.73 -3.71 2.40
CA ARG A 282 30.01 -2.44 2.57
C ARG A 282 28.68 -2.61 3.33
N VAL A 283 28.04 -3.78 3.25
CA VAL A 283 26.79 -4.06 4.00
C VAL A 283 27.02 -3.96 5.51
N ARG A 284 28.15 -4.48 5.98
CA ARG A 284 28.58 -4.47 7.39
C ARG A 284 29.28 -3.21 7.83
N GLN A 285 29.71 -2.37 6.88
CA GLN A 285 30.36 -1.09 7.18
C GLN A 285 29.35 0.06 7.29
N LEU A 286 28.04 -0.22 7.17
CA LEU A 286 27.00 0.76 7.35
C LEU A 286 26.96 1.21 8.81
N THR A 287 26.86 2.52 9.00
CA THR A 287 26.63 3.17 10.30
C THR A 287 25.60 4.28 10.19
N GLU A 288 25.03 4.46 8.99
CA GLU A 288 24.04 5.46 8.67
C GLU A 288 23.19 5.00 7.48
N LEU A 289 21.93 5.44 7.48
CA LEU A 289 20.99 5.30 6.38
C LEU A 289 20.42 6.67 6.04
N ILE A 290 20.03 6.88 4.80
CA ILE A 290 19.55 8.17 4.31
C ILE A 290 18.14 8.01 3.77
N TYR A 291 17.15 8.47 4.54
CA TYR A 291 15.73 8.36 4.18
C TYR A 291 14.89 9.42 4.93
N PRO A 292 13.80 9.93 4.35
CA PRO A 292 12.84 10.75 5.09
C PRO A 292 12.07 9.91 6.13
N ASN A 293 11.98 10.35 7.37
CA ASN A 293 11.29 9.60 8.44
C ASN A 293 9.86 10.13 8.70
N HIS A 294 9.12 9.51 9.63
CA HIS A 294 7.76 9.92 10.00
C HIS A 294 7.63 11.39 10.40
N LYS A 295 8.70 12.01 10.92
CA LYS A 295 8.69 13.42 11.35
C LYS A 295 8.92 14.40 10.20
N SER A 296 9.74 14.03 9.21
CA SER A 296 10.14 14.95 8.13
C SER A 296 9.35 14.78 6.85
N ILE A 297 8.79 13.60 6.58
CA ILE A 297 8.18 13.26 5.29
C ILE A 297 7.07 14.24 4.89
N HIS A 298 6.20 14.62 5.82
CA HIS A 298 5.07 15.51 5.52
C HIS A 298 5.55 16.86 5.00
N ASN A 299 6.53 17.49 5.67
CA ASN A 299 7.14 18.74 5.21
C ASN A 299 7.83 18.55 3.84
N LEU A 300 8.53 17.42 3.64
CA LEU A 300 9.20 17.13 2.38
C LEU A 300 8.22 17.04 1.20
N VAL A 301 7.06 16.41 1.41
CA VAL A 301 6.01 16.28 0.38
C VAL A 301 5.43 17.63 -0.01
N PHE A 302 4.99 18.43 0.98
CA PHE A 302 4.18 19.61 0.73
C PHE A 302 4.99 20.91 0.57
N GLU A 303 6.13 21.05 1.25
CA GLU A 303 6.95 22.27 1.19
C GLU A 303 8.11 22.18 0.19
N ARG A 304 8.80 21.03 0.11
CA ARG A 304 9.94 20.82 -0.79
C ARG A 304 9.57 20.16 -2.10
N GLY A 305 8.51 19.36 -2.10
CA GLY A 305 8.07 18.58 -3.24
C GLY A 305 7.70 19.44 -4.44
N LYS A 306 8.17 19.03 -5.61
CA LYS A 306 7.82 19.62 -6.90
C LYS A 306 7.18 18.55 -7.78
N TRP A 307 5.86 18.51 -7.71
CA TRP A 307 5.02 17.53 -8.37
C TRP A 307 4.49 18.07 -9.69
N ASP A 308 4.45 17.21 -10.70
CA ASP A 308 3.90 17.47 -12.02
C ASP A 308 2.44 16.99 -12.11
N GLU A 309 2.10 15.91 -11.41
CA GLU A 309 0.79 15.25 -11.47
C GLU A 309 0.38 14.75 -10.06
N VAL A 310 -0.93 14.69 -9.79
CA VAL A 310 -1.50 14.06 -8.60
C VAL A 310 -2.63 13.12 -9.01
N TYR A 311 -2.52 11.88 -8.56
CA TYR A 311 -3.53 10.85 -8.82
C TYR A 311 -4.26 10.57 -7.52
N PHE A 312 -5.55 10.37 -7.59
CA PHE A 312 -6.39 9.99 -6.47
C PHE A 312 -7.10 8.70 -6.80
N VAL A 313 -7.13 7.79 -5.84
CA VAL A 313 -7.88 6.55 -5.94
C VAL A 313 -8.70 6.39 -4.68
N TYR A 314 -9.95 5.99 -4.84
CA TYR A 314 -10.85 5.63 -3.75
C TYR A 314 -11.29 4.17 -3.97
N ASP A 315 -11.10 3.34 -2.95
CA ASP A 315 -11.61 1.96 -2.91
C ASP A 315 -13.12 2.02 -2.60
N GLU A 316 -13.95 1.90 -3.64
CA GLU A 316 -15.39 2.13 -3.49
C GLU A 316 -16.13 0.90 -2.95
N ASP A 317 -15.56 -0.29 -3.12
CA ASP A 317 -16.09 -1.60 -2.76
C ASP A 317 -15.45 -2.25 -1.53
N ASP A 318 -14.32 -1.72 -1.04
CA ASP A 318 -13.78 -1.94 0.32
C ASP A 318 -13.39 -3.40 0.51
N ASP A 319 -12.48 -3.83 -0.35
CA ASP A 319 -12.17 -5.25 -0.56
C ASP A 319 -10.67 -5.56 -0.69
N CYS A 320 -9.81 -4.59 -0.42
CA CYS A 320 -8.36 -4.77 -0.50
C CYS A 320 -7.80 -5.62 0.67
N GLU A 321 -7.05 -6.67 0.34
CA GLU A 321 -6.37 -7.57 1.30
C GLU A 321 -4.83 -7.51 1.13
N ARG A 322 -4.29 -6.41 0.59
CA ARG A 322 -2.86 -6.29 0.21
C ARG A 322 -2.09 -5.40 1.16
N TRP A 323 -0.94 -5.87 1.67
CA TRP A 323 -0.13 -5.09 2.61
C TRP A 323 0.47 -3.79 2.06
N GLU A 324 0.82 -3.69 0.76
CA GLU A 324 1.35 -2.43 0.25
C GLU A 324 0.30 -1.31 0.27
N ARG A 325 -0.99 -1.63 0.40
CA ARG A 325 -2.08 -0.68 0.63
C ARG A 325 -1.94 0.63 -0.15
N VAL A 326 -1.64 0.53 -1.44
CA VAL A 326 -1.61 1.69 -2.35
C VAL A 326 -2.47 1.37 -3.55
N GLU A 327 -3.64 1.99 -3.61
CA GLU A 327 -4.51 1.89 -4.76
C GLU A 327 -4.00 2.77 -5.91
N LEU A 328 -3.93 2.20 -7.11
CA LEU A 328 -3.21 2.81 -8.24
C LEU A 328 -3.98 2.73 -9.55
N CYS A 329 -4.90 3.63 -9.82
CA CYS A 329 -5.50 3.74 -11.15
C CYS A 329 -4.63 4.61 -12.09
N ASP A 330 -4.26 4.09 -13.26
CA ASP A 330 -3.61 4.85 -14.33
C ASP A 330 -4.67 5.55 -15.23
N PRO A 331 -4.41 6.77 -15.77
CA PRO A 331 -5.32 7.50 -16.66
C PRO A 331 -5.37 6.89 -18.07
N LYS A 332 -5.96 5.70 -18.18
CA LYS A 332 -5.94 4.84 -19.36
C LYS A 332 -7.34 4.35 -19.71
N ASP A 333 -7.45 3.36 -20.60
CA ASP A 333 -8.76 2.92 -21.11
C ASP A 333 -9.59 2.27 -19.99
N PRO A 334 -10.78 2.80 -19.66
CA PRO A 334 -11.60 2.27 -18.57
C PRO A 334 -12.20 0.89 -18.87
N TYR A 335 -12.16 0.39 -20.11
CA TYR A 335 -12.74 -0.89 -20.49
C TYR A 335 -11.72 -2.01 -20.74
N ILE A 336 -10.42 -1.70 -20.71
CA ILE A 336 -9.36 -2.69 -20.85
C ILE A 336 -8.94 -3.16 -19.47
N THR A 337 -8.91 -4.47 -19.23
CA THR A 337 -8.43 -5.03 -17.96
C THR A 337 -7.14 -5.81 -18.14
N GLY A 338 -6.29 -5.74 -17.11
CA GLY A 338 -5.13 -6.55 -16.85
C GLY A 338 -3.81 -5.78 -16.84
N LYS A 339 -2.88 -6.30 -16.04
CA LYS A 339 -1.49 -5.86 -15.91
C LYS A 339 -0.86 -5.50 -17.23
N ARG A 340 -0.39 -4.25 -17.33
CA ARG A 340 0.38 -3.76 -18.48
C ARG A 340 -0.34 -3.91 -19.82
N LYS A 341 -1.69 -3.97 -19.83
CA LYS A 341 -2.50 -4.05 -21.05
C LYS A 341 -3.07 -2.70 -21.49
N GLY A 342 -2.83 -1.63 -20.75
CA GLY A 342 -3.32 -0.29 -21.08
C GLY A 342 -4.70 0.05 -20.51
N GLY A 343 -5.14 -0.64 -19.46
CA GLY A 343 -6.31 -0.31 -18.65
C GLY A 343 -6.03 0.64 -17.49
N LEU A 344 -7.04 0.98 -16.68
CA LEU A 344 -6.83 1.66 -15.38
C LEU A 344 -5.93 0.84 -14.47
N ASP A 345 -6.13 -0.49 -14.47
CA ASP A 345 -5.33 -1.50 -13.78
C ASP A 345 -4.05 -1.90 -14.52
N ASN A 346 -3.49 -0.97 -15.29
CA ASN A 346 -2.24 -1.20 -15.97
C ASN A 346 -1.09 -1.37 -14.97
N ASN A 347 -1.14 -0.65 -13.85
CA ASN A 347 -0.25 -0.90 -12.73
C ASN A 347 -0.62 -2.26 -12.10
N PRO A 348 0.35 -3.14 -11.88
CA PRO A 348 0.06 -4.45 -11.30
C PRO A 348 -0.43 -4.44 -9.84
N GLN A 349 -0.47 -3.28 -9.18
CA GLN A 349 -0.96 -3.12 -7.82
C GLN A 349 -2.39 -2.56 -7.76
N THR A 350 -3.11 -2.54 -8.88
CA THR A 350 -4.48 -2.02 -8.97
C THR A 350 -5.51 -3.15 -9.04
N ASP A 351 -6.68 -2.82 -8.54
CA ASP A 351 -7.90 -3.57 -8.72
C ASP A 351 -8.39 -3.51 -10.16
N ALA A 352 -8.96 -4.61 -10.64
CA ALA A 352 -9.39 -4.65 -12.03
C ALA A 352 -10.71 -3.88 -12.23
N VAL A 353 -11.59 -3.91 -11.23
CA VAL A 353 -12.91 -3.28 -11.13
C VAL A 353 -13.13 -3.05 -9.63
N GLY A 354 -13.84 -2.00 -9.24
CA GLY A 354 -14.09 -1.65 -7.84
C GLY A 354 -13.76 -0.18 -7.59
N ASP A 355 -12.50 0.15 -7.83
CA ASP A 355 -11.94 1.48 -7.59
C ASP A 355 -12.46 2.60 -8.50
N ARG A 356 -12.43 3.81 -7.92
CA ARG A 356 -12.51 5.07 -8.65
C ARG A 356 -11.15 5.76 -8.70
N GLY A 357 -10.65 6.01 -9.90
CA GLY A 357 -9.45 6.80 -10.16
C GLY A 357 -9.76 8.20 -10.70
N GLU A 358 -9.05 9.21 -10.21
CA GLU A 358 -9.13 10.61 -10.65
C GLU A 358 -7.72 11.20 -10.82
N TRP A 359 -7.56 12.08 -11.80
CA TRP A 359 -6.23 12.55 -12.20
C TRP A 359 -6.22 14.06 -12.38
N ASP A 360 -5.34 14.72 -11.63
CA ASP A 360 -4.88 16.10 -11.79
C ASP A 360 -3.51 16.04 -12.50
N LEU A 361 -3.53 16.15 -13.83
CA LEU A 361 -2.36 15.93 -14.67
C LEU A 361 -1.45 17.16 -14.81
N ASP A 362 -1.86 18.29 -14.22
CA ASP A 362 -1.06 19.51 -14.18
C ASP A 362 -0.75 20.00 -12.75
N ASN A 363 -1.16 19.24 -11.74
CA ASN A 363 -1.00 19.52 -10.31
C ASN A 363 -1.60 20.88 -9.91
N SER A 364 -2.66 21.32 -10.60
CA SER A 364 -3.36 22.57 -10.31
C SER A 364 -4.06 22.54 -8.95
N GLY A 365 -4.53 21.36 -8.54
CA GLY A 365 -5.23 21.11 -7.30
C GLY A 365 -4.32 20.86 -6.10
N LYS A 366 -3.05 20.52 -6.33
CA LYS A 366 -2.03 20.28 -5.29
C LYS A 366 -2.40 19.18 -4.30
N GLY A 367 -3.10 18.16 -4.78
CA GLY A 367 -3.56 17.03 -3.95
C GLY A 367 -4.60 17.41 -2.90
N ASN A 368 -5.27 18.55 -3.05
CA ASN A 368 -6.40 18.91 -2.19
C ASN A 368 -7.66 18.15 -2.61
N LEU A 369 -8.62 18.01 -1.70
CA LEU A 369 -9.84 17.25 -1.92
C LEU A 369 -11.07 18.16 -1.82
N TYR A 370 -12.23 17.66 -2.20
CA TYR A 370 -13.52 18.25 -1.89
C TYR A 370 -14.60 17.18 -1.76
N VAL A 371 -15.70 17.49 -1.08
CA VAL A 371 -16.89 16.63 -1.07
C VAL A 371 -17.88 17.17 -2.09
N SER A 372 -18.19 16.37 -3.11
CA SER A 372 -19.09 16.78 -4.18
C SER A 372 -20.54 16.88 -3.69
N LYS A 373 -21.33 17.72 -4.36
CA LYS A 373 -22.79 17.74 -4.15
C LYS A 373 -23.52 16.72 -5.02
N PHE A 374 -22.89 16.24 -6.10
CA PHE A 374 -23.56 15.50 -7.17
C PHE A 374 -23.69 14.00 -6.88
N ASP A 375 -22.75 13.45 -6.12
CA ASP A 375 -22.79 12.07 -5.61
C ASP A 375 -22.52 11.99 -4.09
N GLY A 376 -22.11 13.09 -3.46
CA GLY A 376 -21.80 13.14 -2.04
C GLY A 376 -20.45 12.53 -1.66
N LYS A 377 -19.61 12.16 -2.64
CA LYS A 377 -18.32 11.47 -2.42
C LYS A 377 -17.17 12.46 -2.25
N ILE A 378 -16.01 11.95 -1.84
CA ILE A 378 -14.74 12.68 -1.81
C ILE A 378 -14.12 12.64 -3.21
N HIS A 379 -13.68 13.78 -3.73
CA HIS A 379 -13.11 13.95 -5.07
C HIS A 379 -11.80 14.75 -5.00
N LEU A 380 -10.91 14.52 -5.96
CA LEU A 380 -9.67 15.25 -6.13
C LEU A 380 -9.95 16.63 -6.73
N TYR A 381 -9.63 17.69 -5.98
CA TYR A 381 -9.66 19.05 -6.50
C TYR A 381 -8.58 19.19 -7.57
N GLY A 382 -8.89 19.84 -8.69
CA GLY A 382 -7.97 19.99 -9.84
C GLY A 382 -7.98 18.84 -10.83
N ALA A 383 -8.69 17.74 -10.55
CA ALA A 383 -8.78 16.62 -11.49
C ALA A 383 -9.49 17.02 -12.78
N GLU A 384 -8.86 16.78 -13.94
CA GLU A 384 -9.50 17.04 -15.23
C GLU A 384 -10.50 15.93 -15.60
N SER A 385 -10.23 14.71 -15.14
CA SER A 385 -11.10 13.56 -15.39
C SER A 385 -10.94 12.46 -14.35
N GLY A 386 -11.92 11.56 -14.33
CA GLY A 386 -11.90 10.36 -13.51
C GLY A 386 -12.75 9.24 -14.11
N TYR A 387 -12.54 8.01 -13.66
CA TYR A 387 -13.38 6.86 -13.96
C TYR A 387 -13.59 6.02 -12.71
N TRP A 388 -14.81 5.51 -12.55
CA TRP A 388 -15.15 4.46 -11.60
C TRP A 388 -15.59 3.22 -12.36
N ARG A 389 -14.87 2.11 -12.18
CA ARG A 389 -15.30 0.79 -12.62
C ARG A 389 -16.14 0.18 -11.52
N VAL A 390 -17.44 0.06 -11.74
CA VAL A 390 -18.35 -0.33 -10.66
C VAL A 390 -18.27 -1.83 -10.41
N ASP A 391 -17.91 -2.19 -9.19
CA ASP A 391 -18.21 -3.48 -8.61
C ASP A 391 -19.07 -3.30 -7.36
N GLN A 392 -20.38 -3.46 -7.52
CA GLN A 392 -21.30 -3.24 -6.40
C GLN A 392 -21.17 -4.32 -5.31
N ASN A 393 -20.59 -5.48 -5.63
CA ASN A 393 -20.61 -6.64 -4.75
C ASN A 393 -19.20 -7.13 -4.36
N ALA A 394 -18.14 -6.34 -4.58
CA ALA A 394 -16.77 -6.68 -4.21
C ALA A 394 -16.33 -8.08 -4.71
N CYS A 395 -16.56 -8.35 -5.99
CA CYS A 395 -16.27 -9.61 -6.66
C CYS A 395 -14.91 -9.63 -7.37
N TYR A 396 -14.29 -8.47 -7.59
CA TYR A 396 -13.11 -8.30 -8.44
C TYR A 396 -11.85 -7.82 -7.71
N TYR A 397 -11.76 -8.10 -6.41
CA TYR A 397 -10.66 -7.68 -5.55
C TYR A 397 -9.30 -8.34 -5.79
N GLN A 398 -8.25 -7.61 -5.45
CA GLN A 398 -6.88 -8.11 -5.31
C GLN A 398 -6.71 -9.00 -4.06
N GLY A 399 -6.22 -10.24 -4.26
CA GLY A 399 -5.58 -10.98 -3.17
C GLY A 399 -4.15 -10.47 -2.88
N MET A 400 -3.47 -11.07 -1.88
CA MET A 400 -2.12 -10.71 -1.38
C MET A 400 -1.08 -10.27 -2.43
N GLY A 401 -1.11 -10.83 -3.65
CA GLY A 401 -0.16 -10.55 -4.72
C GLY A 401 -0.58 -9.49 -5.75
N GLY A 402 -1.76 -8.88 -5.64
CA GLY A 402 -2.30 -8.02 -6.71
C GLY A 402 -2.41 -8.74 -8.06
N LEU A 403 -2.01 -8.10 -9.18
CA LEU A 403 -1.91 -8.75 -10.51
C LEU A 403 -0.65 -9.65 -10.65
N TYR A 404 0.07 -9.95 -9.57
CA TYR A 404 1.24 -10.82 -9.60
C TYR A 404 0.86 -12.26 -9.22
N ASP A 405 1.05 -13.19 -10.16
CA ASP A 405 1.04 -14.62 -9.85
C ASP A 405 2.41 -15.02 -9.27
N GLY A 406 2.42 -15.87 -8.23
CA GLY A 406 3.60 -16.68 -7.87
C GLY A 406 4.28 -16.44 -6.51
N TYR A 407 3.82 -15.50 -5.68
CA TYR A 407 4.41 -15.23 -4.35
C TYR A 407 3.47 -15.52 -3.16
N GLY A 408 2.21 -15.83 -3.43
CA GLY A 408 1.16 -16.15 -2.45
C GLY A 408 0.01 -16.92 -3.10
N PRO A 409 -1.11 -17.17 -2.38
CA PRO A 409 -2.35 -17.66 -2.99
C PRO A 409 -2.75 -16.78 -4.18
N GLU A 410 -3.23 -17.43 -5.25
CA GLU A 410 -3.70 -16.75 -6.46
C GLU A 410 -4.92 -15.88 -6.14
N ARG A 411 -5.22 -14.92 -7.03
CA ARG A 411 -6.46 -14.13 -6.94
C ARG A 411 -7.67 -15.03 -6.78
N LEU A 412 -8.60 -14.63 -5.92
CA LEU A 412 -9.87 -15.32 -5.77
C LEU A 412 -10.74 -15.18 -7.03
N SER A 413 -10.57 -14.08 -7.77
CA SER A 413 -11.22 -13.83 -9.07
C SER A 413 -10.17 -13.54 -10.16
N VAL A 414 -10.01 -14.48 -11.10
CA VAL A 414 -9.05 -14.35 -12.22
C VAL A 414 -9.69 -13.83 -13.51
N ASP A 415 -11.00 -13.99 -13.65
CA ASP A 415 -11.75 -13.64 -14.85
C ASP A 415 -12.65 -12.44 -14.57
N VAL A 416 -12.18 -11.24 -14.93
CA VAL A 416 -13.07 -10.08 -15.00
C VAL A 416 -14.08 -10.33 -16.12
N VAL A 417 -15.35 -10.50 -15.75
CA VAL A 417 -16.41 -10.75 -16.72
C VAL A 417 -16.78 -9.41 -17.33
N ASN A 418 -16.29 -9.17 -18.55
CA ASN A 418 -16.81 -8.08 -19.36
C ASN A 418 -18.22 -8.43 -19.86
N PRO A 419 -19.18 -7.50 -19.80
CA PRO A 419 -19.02 -6.08 -19.44
C PRO A 419 -19.31 -5.76 -17.95
N PHE A 420 -18.72 -4.66 -17.44
CA PHE A 420 -19.01 -4.06 -16.12
C PHE A 420 -19.38 -2.58 -16.27
N PRO A 421 -20.18 -1.98 -15.36
CA PRO A 421 -20.56 -0.58 -15.46
C PRO A 421 -19.37 0.36 -15.26
N VAL A 422 -19.38 1.50 -15.97
CA VAL A 422 -18.37 2.55 -15.88
C VAL A 422 -19.06 3.89 -15.68
N ILE A 423 -18.58 4.66 -14.69
CA ILE A 423 -18.95 6.07 -14.52
C ILE A 423 -17.74 6.92 -14.86
N LYS A 424 -17.93 7.89 -15.75
CA LYS A 424 -16.91 8.86 -16.13
C LYS A 424 -17.19 10.21 -15.49
N TYR A 425 -16.15 10.85 -14.98
CA TYR A 425 -16.14 12.18 -14.40
C TYR A 425 -15.29 13.12 -15.25
N MET A 426 -15.75 14.36 -15.46
CA MET A 426 -14.99 15.40 -16.17
C MET A 426 -15.22 16.79 -15.57
N ASP A 427 -14.15 17.56 -15.44
CA ASP A 427 -14.19 19.02 -15.34
C ASP A 427 -14.16 19.59 -16.77
N THR A 428 -15.27 20.20 -17.20
CA THR A 428 -15.41 20.70 -18.58
C THR A 428 -15.09 22.18 -18.73
N ASP A 429 -14.99 22.93 -17.62
CA ASP A 429 -14.62 24.34 -17.65
C ASP A 429 -13.32 24.72 -16.93
N ASN A 430 -12.58 23.71 -16.45
CA ASN A 430 -11.24 23.78 -15.87
C ASN A 430 -11.21 24.68 -14.62
N ASN A 431 -12.23 24.56 -13.76
CA ASN A 431 -12.32 25.30 -12.51
C ASN A 431 -11.81 24.49 -11.29
N GLY A 432 -11.45 23.23 -11.51
CA GLY A 432 -10.95 22.27 -10.53
C GLY A 432 -12.04 21.39 -9.89
N PHE A 433 -13.30 21.51 -10.31
CA PHE A 433 -14.42 20.70 -9.84
C PHE A 433 -15.04 19.92 -11.00
N ILE A 434 -15.41 18.66 -10.74
CA ILE A 434 -16.11 17.84 -11.73
C ILE A 434 -17.53 18.38 -11.93
N ASP A 435 -17.88 18.68 -13.19
CA ASP A 435 -19.18 19.23 -13.55
C ASP A 435 -20.02 18.32 -14.47
N ARG A 436 -19.41 17.25 -14.99
CA ARG A 436 -20.06 16.34 -15.93
C ARG A 436 -19.82 14.88 -15.58
N MET A 437 -20.90 14.10 -15.62
CA MET A 437 -20.91 12.66 -15.37
C MET A 437 -21.54 11.90 -16.53
N GLU A 438 -20.92 10.81 -16.95
CA GLU A 438 -21.42 9.92 -18.00
C GLU A 438 -21.48 8.49 -17.47
N TYR A 439 -22.61 7.82 -17.65
CA TYR A 439 -22.89 6.49 -17.11
C TYR A 439 -23.04 5.50 -18.25
N ASP A 440 -22.15 4.52 -18.29
CA ASP A 440 -22.28 3.28 -19.06
C ASP A 440 -22.65 2.19 -18.05
N LEU A 441 -23.95 1.87 -17.98
CA LEU A 441 -24.50 1.00 -16.93
C LEU A 441 -24.48 -0.48 -17.30
N ASP A 442 -24.26 -0.81 -18.58
CA ASP A 442 -24.18 -2.19 -19.05
C ASP A 442 -22.80 -2.56 -19.61
N GLY A 443 -21.85 -1.62 -19.63
CA GLY A 443 -20.46 -1.74 -20.05
C GLY A 443 -20.28 -1.97 -21.55
N ASP A 444 -21.27 -1.61 -22.38
CA ASP A 444 -21.23 -1.77 -23.84
C ASP A 444 -20.46 -0.64 -24.56
N LYS A 445 -19.92 0.32 -23.80
CA LYS A 445 -19.18 1.53 -24.21
C LYS A 445 -20.06 2.65 -24.77
N ASN A 446 -21.37 2.54 -24.68
CA ASN A 446 -22.30 3.63 -24.91
C ASN A 446 -22.76 4.17 -23.56
N PHE A 447 -22.97 5.49 -23.49
CA PHE A 447 -23.46 6.10 -22.26
C PHE A 447 -24.98 6.20 -22.32
N GLU A 448 -25.68 5.51 -21.42
CA GLU A 448 -27.15 5.60 -21.26
C GLU A 448 -27.56 6.97 -20.73
N GLN A 449 -26.69 7.58 -19.93
CA GLN A 449 -26.97 8.84 -19.27
C GLN A 449 -25.74 9.76 -19.29
N ILE A 450 -25.96 11.00 -19.70
CA ILE A 450 -24.97 12.08 -19.66
C ILE A 450 -25.60 13.24 -18.90
N VAL A 451 -24.88 13.76 -17.91
CA VAL A 451 -25.36 14.86 -17.06
C VAL A 451 -24.31 15.94 -16.98
N SER A 452 -24.72 17.18 -17.22
CA SER A 452 -23.93 18.37 -16.93
C SER A 452 -24.61 19.18 -15.83
N LEU A 453 -23.89 19.46 -14.75
CA LEU A 453 -24.36 20.31 -13.65
C LEU A 453 -24.70 21.72 -14.15
N LYS A 454 -23.87 22.24 -15.07
CA LYS A 454 -24.08 23.53 -15.73
C LYS A 454 -25.40 23.60 -16.50
N GLU A 455 -25.72 22.56 -17.28
CA GLU A 455 -27.00 22.48 -18.01
C GLU A 455 -28.20 22.34 -17.06
N LEU A 456 -28.00 21.69 -15.91
CA LEU A 456 -28.99 21.65 -14.83
C LEU A 456 -29.06 22.96 -14.01
N GLY A 457 -28.16 23.92 -14.23
CA GLY A 457 -28.09 25.16 -13.44
C GLY A 457 -27.67 24.92 -11.99
N ILE A 458 -26.85 23.89 -11.75
CA ILE A 458 -26.25 23.55 -10.46
C ILE A 458 -24.83 24.11 -10.44
N ASP A 459 -24.46 24.70 -9.30
CA ASP A 459 -23.11 25.18 -9.02
C ASP A 459 -22.26 24.03 -8.46
N ASP A 460 -21.23 23.66 -9.20
CA ASP A 460 -20.25 22.61 -8.95
C ASP A 460 -19.21 23.01 -7.89
N ASN A 461 -19.01 24.31 -7.67
CA ASN A 461 -18.06 24.80 -6.67
C ASN A 461 -18.36 24.23 -5.28
N CYS A 462 -17.31 23.68 -4.65
CA CYS A 462 -17.37 23.09 -3.32
C CYS A 462 -16.26 23.68 -2.42
N PRO A 463 -16.40 23.64 -1.08
CA PRO A 463 -15.31 23.97 -0.19
C PRO A 463 -14.11 23.03 -0.42
N VAL A 464 -12.94 23.60 -0.71
CA VAL A 464 -11.70 22.86 -0.87
C VAL A 464 -11.15 22.47 0.49
N ILE A 465 -10.82 21.19 0.63
CA ILE A 465 -10.23 20.56 1.80
C ILE A 465 -8.72 20.50 1.59
N LYS A 466 -7.97 21.13 2.48
CA LYS A 466 -6.51 21.19 2.40
C LYS A 466 -5.87 19.97 3.05
N THR A 467 -5.46 19.00 2.24
CA THR A 467 -4.91 17.72 2.72
C THR A 467 -3.64 17.89 3.55
N GLU A 468 -2.75 18.83 3.17
CA GLU A 468 -1.56 19.21 3.95
C GLU A 468 -1.86 19.58 5.41
N SER A 469 -3.09 20.01 5.72
CA SER A 469 -3.43 20.45 7.09
C SER A 469 -4.21 19.43 7.90
N LEU A 470 -4.51 18.26 7.34
CA LEU A 470 -5.33 17.24 8.01
C LEU A 470 -4.46 16.30 8.85
N SER A 471 -4.91 16.03 10.07
CA SER A 471 -4.47 14.84 10.80
C SER A 471 -5.30 13.62 10.42
N TYR A 472 -4.91 12.44 10.90
CA TYR A 472 -5.71 11.22 10.75
C TYR A 472 -7.14 11.39 11.30
N ASP A 473 -7.30 11.93 12.51
CA ASP A 473 -8.61 12.24 13.09
C ASP A 473 -9.50 13.14 12.21
N ASP A 474 -8.91 14.04 11.42
CA ASP A 474 -9.67 14.88 10.51
C ASP A 474 -10.19 14.08 9.31
N PHE A 475 -9.40 13.12 8.82
CA PHE A 475 -9.80 12.18 7.76
C PHE A 475 -10.93 11.26 8.23
N THR A 476 -10.83 10.68 9.43
CA THR A 476 -11.90 9.83 9.98
C THR A 476 -13.19 10.62 10.25
N SER A 477 -13.05 11.86 10.72
CA SER A 477 -14.16 12.81 10.86
C SER A 477 -14.80 13.15 9.51
N LEU A 478 -14.00 13.30 8.45
CA LEU A 478 -14.47 13.56 7.10
C LEU A 478 -15.30 12.38 6.56
N LYS A 479 -14.79 11.15 6.63
CA LYS A 479 -15.53 9.94 6.20
C LYS A 479 -16.81 9.75 6.98
N SER A 480 -16.75 9.89 8.31
CA SER A 480 -17.94 9.84 9.16
C SER A 480 -18.99 10.87 8.74
N LYS A 481 -18.57 12.11 8.44
CA LYS A 481 -19.49 13.15 7.96
C LYS A 481 -20.09 12.77 6.60
N VAL A 482 -19.25 12.39 5.63
CA VAL A 482 -19.66 12.01 4.27
C VAL A 482 -20.68 10.87 4.30
N ALA A 483 -20.38 9.79 5.03
CA ALA A 483 -21.26 8.63 5.16
C ALA A 483 -22.61 8.99 5.81
N ASN A 484 -22.59 9.78 6.90
CA ASN A 484 -23.82 10.19 7.58
C ASN A 484 -24.68 11.13 6.72
N ASP A 485 -24.07 12.10 6.02
CA ASP A 485 -24.79 13.00 5.12
C ASP A 485 -25.41 12.23 3.95
N MET A 486 -24.67 11.31 3.35
CA MET A 486 -25.15 10.45 2.27
C MET A 486 -26.33 9.58 2.72
N TRP A 487 -26.24 8.97 3.90
CA TRP A 487 -27.34 8.20 4.47
C TRP A 487 -28.58 9.06 4.83
N GLN A 488 -28.35 10.28 5.31
CA GLN A 488 -29.44 11.23 5.56
C GLN A 488 -30.17 11.56 4.25
N GLN A 489 -29.45 11.85 3.17
CA GLN A 489 -30.04 12.10 1.85
C GLN A 489 -30.80 10.88 1.32
N ALA A 490 -30.26 9.67 1.46
CA ALA A 490 -30.96 8.43 1.12
C ALA A 490 -32.29 8.28 1.88
N THR A 491 -32.30 8.64 3.17
CA THR A 491 -33.52 8.60 4.00
C THR A 491 -34.58 9.60 3.51
N ILE A 492 -34.16 10.77 3.02
CA ILE A 492 -35.08 11.76 2.44
C ILE A 492 -35.58 11.28 1.07
N ALA A 493 -34.71 10.75 0.21
CA ALA A 493 -35.06 10.16 -1.08
C ALA A 493 -36.13 9.07 -0.94
N MET A 494 -36.01 8.20 0.07
CA MET A 494 -37.03 7.19 0.39
C MET A 494 -38.40 7.79 0.69
N LYS A 495 -38.45 8.92 1.43
CA LYS A 495 -39.71 9.62 1.73
C LYS A 495 -40.32 10.23 0.47
N VAL A 496 -39.49 10.82 -0.39
CA VAL A 496 -39.91 11.37 -1.70
C VAL A 496 -40.49 10.26 -2.57
N ALA A 497 -39.76 9.14 -2.73
CA ALA A 497 -40.19 7.98 -3.50
C ALA A 497 -41.50 7.37 -2.96
N SER A 498 -41.61 7.21 -1.64
CA SER A 498 -42.84 6.70 -1.01
C SER A 498 -44.03 7.63 -1.25
N LYS A 499 -43.85 8.95 -1.17
CA LYS A 499 -44.90 9.94 -1.49
C LYS A 499 -45.30 9.89 -2.95
N ALA A 500 -44.36 9.64 -3.86
CA ALA A 500 -44.62 9.44 -5.28
C ALA A 500 -45.34 8.12 -5.60
N GLY A 501 -45.52 7.24 -4.61
CA GLY A 501 -46.21 5.96 -4.76
C GLY A 501 -45.30 4.77 -5.08
N LEU A 502 -43.98 4.93 -5.02
CA LEU A 502 -43.04 3.82 -5.17
C LEU A 502 -43.01 2.96 -3.90
N ASN A 503 -42.96 1.63 -4.08
CA ASN A 503 -42.80 0.70 -2.97
C ASN A 503 -41.32 0.53 -2.62
N VAL A 504 -40.80 1.40 -1.76
CA VAL A 504 -39.37 1.41 -1.37
C VAL A 504 -38.90 0.12 -0.69
N LYS A 505 -39.81 -0.76 -0.24
CA LYS A 505 -39.45 -2.04 0.38
C LYS A 505 -38.73 -3.01 -0.56
N TRP A 506 -38.75 -2.77 -1.88
CA TRP A 506 -37.90 -3.51 -2.82
C TRP A 506 -36.41 -3.35 -2.53
N TYR A 507 -36.02 -2.24 -1.88
CA TYR A 507 -34.64 -1.94 -1.51
C TYR A 507 -34.31 -2.25 -0.05
N ALA A 508 -35.09 -3.09 0.63
CA ALA A 508 -34.95 -3.35 2.07
C ALA A 508 -33.52 -3.75 2.50
N MET A 509 -32.76 -4.43 1.64
CA MET A 509 -31.35 -4.76 1.91
C MET A 509 -30.46 -3.53 2.09
N LEU A 510 -30.70 -2.46 1.32
CA LEU A 510 -29.93 -1.21 1.39
C LEU A 510 -30.46 -0.25 2.49
N MET A 511 -31.57 -0.58 3.14
CA MET A 511 -32.24 0.31 4.09
C MET A 511 -31.72 0.20 5.53
N HIS A 512 -30.77 -0.71 5.78
CA HIS A 512 -30.36 -1.10 7.12
C HIS A 512 -28.83 -1.15 7.27
N PRO A 513 -28.12 -0.03 7.05
CA PRO A 513 -26.67 0.02 7.23
C PRO A 513 -26.31 -0.19 8.70
N LYS A 514 -25.18 -0.88 8.93
CA LYS A 514 -24.71 -1.30 10.27
C LYS A 514 -23.39 -0.64 10.70
N SER A 515 -22.66 -0.05 9.76
CA SER A 515 -21.36 0.61 9.98
C SER A 515 -21.29 1.97 9.27
N ILE A 516 -20.18 2.71 9.46
CA ILE A 516 -19.89 3.95 8.72
C ILE A 516 -19.73 3.63 7.23
N ARG A 517 -18.89 2.66 6.87
CA ARG A 517 -18.83 2.06 5.55
C ARG A 517 -20.19 1.77 4.92
N GLN A 518 -21.08 1.04 5.60
CA GLN A 518 -22.38 0.69 5.01
C GLN A 518 -23.29 1.91 4.82
N LYS A 519 -23.19 2.95 5.66
CA LYS A 519 -23.92 4.20 5.43
C LYS A 519 -23.45 4.92 4.16
N TYR A 520 -22.14 4.90 3.89
CA TYR A 520 -21.57 5.39 2.64
C TYR A 520 -22.06 4.55 1.46
N HIS A 521 -21.74 3.25 1.44
CA HIS A 521 -22.05 2.37 0.31
C HIS A 521 -23.55 2.26 0.02
N MET A 522 -24.37 1.89 1.03
CA MET A 522 -25.81 1.74 0.84
C MET A 522 -26.51 3.08 0.66
N GLY A 523 -25.98 4.16 1.24
CA GLY A 523 -26.50 5.51 1.06
C GLY A 523 -26.40 5.97 -0.39
N PHE A 524 -25.28 5.72 -1.07
CA PHE A 524 -25.12 6.00 -2.49
C PHE A 524 -26.09 5.15 -3.33
N TRP A 525 -26.01 3.82 -3.21
CA TRP A 525 -26.78 2.91 -4.06
C TRP A 525 -28.29 3.06 -3.90
N LEU A 526 -28.77 3.27 -2.68
CA LEU A 526 -30.19 3.49 -2.43
C LEU A 526 -30.69 4.76 -3.12
N GLN A 527 -29.90 5.85 -3.07
CA GLN A 527 -30.25 7.07 -3.79
C GLN A 527 -30.23 6.86 -5.31
N PHE A 528 -29.21 6.18 -5.82
CA PHE A 528 -29.06 5.90 -7.26
C PHE A 528 -30.26 5.12 -7.81
N TYR A 529 -30.70 4.05 -7.12
CA TYR A 529 -31.87 3.28 -7.55
C TYR A 529 -33.17 4.10 -7.47
N LEU A 530 -33.39 4.80 -6.36
CA LEU A 530 -34.60 5.61 -6.18
C LEU A 530 -34.69 6.75 -7.18
N PHE A 531 -33.55 7.37 -7.52
CA PHE A 531 -33.44 8.38 -8.56
C PHE A 531 -33.90 7.84 -9.91
N ASN A 532 -33.38 6.69 -10.33
CA ASN A 532 -33.74 6.08 -11.61
C ASN A 532 -35.23 5.66 -11.67
N ASP A 533 -35.75 5.07 -10.60
CA ASP A 533 -37.18 4.71 -10.50
C ASP A 533 -38.09 5.95 -10.55
N LEU A 534 -37.70 7.05 -9.89
CA LEU A 534 -38.42 8.31 -9.92
C LEU A 534 -38.42 8.94 -11.33
N LEU A 535 -37.29 8.90 -12.04
CA LEU A 535 -37.21 9.36 -13.43
C LEU A 535 -38.11 8.52 -14.35
N ASP A 536 -38.08 7.19 -14.24
CA ASP A 536 -38.95 6.30 -15.02
C ASP A 536 -40.44 6.60 -14.72
N LEU A 537 -40.80 6.79 -13.46
CA LEU A 537 -42.16 7.16 -13.07
C LEU A 537 -42.58 8.53 -13.65
N ALA A 538 -41.71 9.54 -13.59
CA ALA A 538 -41.97 10.86 -14.16
C ALA A 538 -42.19 10.77 -15.69
N ARG A 539 -41.39 9.97 -16.39
CA ARG A 539 -41.51 9.71 -17.84
C ARG A 539 -42.81 9.00 -18.18
N ARG A 540 -43.16 7.92 -17.48
CA ARG A 540 -44.42 7.18 -17.68
C ARG A 540 -45.66 8.02 -17.43
N THR A 541 -45.55 8.97 -16.51
CA THR A 541 -46.64 9.92 -16.19
C THR A 541 -46.58 11.22 -16.98
N ASN A 542 -45.61 11.35 -17.91
CA ASN A 542 -45.38 12.51 -18.77
C ASN A 542 -45.21 13.83 -17.98
N LYS A 543 -44.60 13.77 -16.79
CA LYS A 543 -44.32 14.91 -15.91
C LYS A 543 -42.90 15.45 -16.11
N LYS A 544 -42.66 16.12 -17.24
CA LYS A 544 -41.32 16.60 -17.64
C LYS A 544 -40.67 17.58 -16.65
N GLU A 545 -41.44 18.49 -16.05
CA GLU A 545 -40.91 19.43 -15.05
C GLU A 545 -40.40 18.69 -13.81
N TRP A 546 -41.14 17.67 -13.38
CA TRP A 546 -40.74 16.85 -12.25
C TRP A 546 -39.48 16.04 -12.53
N GLU A 547 -39.31 15.53 -13.75
CA GLU A 547 -38.09 14.84 -14.18
C GLU A 547 -36.84 15.74 -13.99
N ILE A 548 -36.95 17.03 -14.36
CA ILE A 548 -35.87 18.01 -14.16
C ILE A 548 -35.66 18.29 -12.67
N ASP A 549 -36.74 18.41 -11.88
CA ASP A 549 -36.64 18.66 -10.44
C ASP A 549 -36.01 17.45 -9.70
N ILE A 550 -36.29 16.22 -10.14
CA ILE A 550 -35.66 14.98 -9.64
C ILE A 550 -34.15 15.00 -9.93
N ALA A 551 -33.75 15.29 -11.17
CA ALA A 551 -32.34 15.41 -11.52
C ALA A 551 -31.63 16.48 -10.69
N LYS A 552 -32.24 17.66 -10.52
CA LYS A 552 -31.70 18.73 -9.69
C LYS A 552 -31.59 18.36 -8.21
N ALA A 553 -32.55 17.61 -7.69
CA ALA A 553 -32.53 17.18 -6.30
C ALA A 553 -31.41 16.16 -6.04
N TYR A 554 -31.25 15.18 -6.93
CA TYR A 554 -30.20 14.17 -6.83
C TYR A 554 -28.80 14.78 -6.96
N TYR A 555 -28.53 15.48 -8.08
CA TYR A 555 -27.20 16.03 -8.39
C TYR A 555 -26.80 17.28 -7.58
N ASN A 556 -27.64 17.71 -6.65
CA ASN A 556 -27.32 18.78 -5.70
C ASN A 556 -27.54 18.34 -4.25
N SER A 557 -27.67 17.02 -3.98
CA SER A 557 -27.91 16.46 -2.64
C SER A 557 -29.01 17.19 -1.86
N ASN A 558 -30.15 17.43 -2.52
CA ASN A 558 -31.24 18.26 -2.00
C ASN A 558 -32.60 17.63 -2.25
N TRP A 559 -32.76 16.39 -1.78
CA TRP A 559 -34.02 15.66 -1.87
C TRP A 559 -35.17 16.34 -1.13
N ASP A 560 -34.87 17.16 -0.11
CA ASP A 560 -35.88 17.87 0.68
C ASP A 560 -36.79 18.77 -0.17
N LYS A 561 -36.25 19.35 -1.26
CA LYS A 561 -37.02 20.18 -2.20
C LYS A 561 -38.22 19.45 -2.82
N LEU A 562 -38.17 18.12 -2.90
CA LEU A 562 -39.24 17.31 -3.48
C LEU A 562 -40.25 16.81 -2.45
N LEU A 563 -40.03 17.03 -1.14
CA LEU A 563 -40.98 16.58 -0.12
C LEU A 563 -42.33 17.30 -0.21
N ASP A 564 -42.35 18.52 -0.73
CA ASP A 564 -43.56 19.34 -0.87
C ASP A 564 -44.24 19.17 -2.24
N TYR A 565 -43.69 18.34 -3.11
CA TYR A 565 -44.27 18.02 -4.41
C TYR A 565 -45.58 17.23 -4.22
N LYS A 566 -46.68 17.72 -4.79
CA LYS A 566 -48.04 17.17 -4.63
C LYS A 566 -48.45 16.23 -5.76
#